data_AF-A0A2D4PYV6-F1
#
_entry.id   AF-A0A2D4PYV6-F1
#
_cell.length_a   1.000
_cell.length_b   1.000
_cell.length_c   1.000
_cell.angle_alpha   90.00
_cell.angle_beta   90.00
_cell.angle_gamma   90.00
#
_symmetry.space_group_name_H-M   'P 1'
#
loop_
_entity.id
_entity.type
_entity.pdbx_description
1 polymer ?
#
loop_
_entity_poly.entity_id
_entity_poly.type
_entity_poly.pdbx_seq_one_letter_code
_entity_poly.pdbx_strand_id
1 'polypeptide(L)'
;ECIRFKFIGIENIHVMRSSLQKLLEVCEAKSPSMSDFLTGLENSGWLRHIKAVMDAGVFLAKAVRNEGASVVVHCSDGWDRTAQVCSLACLLLDPFYRTLKGFMVLIEKEWIAMGHKFSHRCGHLEG
;
A
#
# COMPACT_ATOMS: atom_id res chain seq x y z
N GLU A 1 -6.64 -14.51 -26.07
CA GLU A 1 -7.11 -13.23 -25.50
C GLU A 1 -5.90 -12.35 -25.19
N CYS A 2 -5.90 -11.08 -25.61
CA CYS A 2 -4.70 -10.22 -25.48
C CYS A 2 -4.56 -9.54 -24.10
N ILE A 3 -5.57 -9.60 -23.22
CA ILE A 3 -5.53 -8.97 -21.88
C ILE A 3 -6.23 -9.87 -20.86
N ARG A 4 -5.61 -10.06 -19.67
CA ARG A 4 -6.18 -10.77 -18.52
C ARG A 4 -6.48 -9.77 -17.40
N PHE A 5 -7.74 -9.55 -17.06
CA PHE A 5 -8.14 -8.59 -16.02
C PHE A 5 -8.13 -9.23 -14.62
N LYS A 6 -7.56 -8.54 -13.62
CA LYS A 6 -7.49 -9.03 -12.23
C LYS A 6 -7.83 -7.91 -11.24
N PHE A 7 -8.80 -8.17 -10.36
CA PHE A 7 -9.11 -7.29 -9.24
C PHE A 7 -8.17 -7.54 -8.07
N ILE A 8 -7.58 -6.46 -7.57
CA ILE A 8 -6.77 -6.42 -6.36
C ILE A 8 -7.63 -5.77 -5.28
N GLY A 9 -8.07 -6.54 -4.28
CA GLY A 9 -9.03 -6.14 -3.25
C GLY A 9 -8.46 -5.18 -2.19
N ILE A 10 -7.75 -4.12 -2.60
CA ILE A 10 -7.27 -3.07 -1.71
C ILE A 10 -8.34 -1.99 -1.59
N GLU A 11 -8.80 -1.82 -0.35
CA GLU A 11 -9.83 -0.87 0.04
C GLU A 11 -9.42 0.60 -0.19
N ASN A 12 -10.42 1.48 -0.22
CA ASN A 12 -10.21 2.91 -0.46
C ASN A 12 -9.62 3.66 0.76
N ILE A 13 -9.23 4.92 0.55
CA ILE A 13 -8.59 5.77 1.56
C ILE A 13 -9.45 6.01 2.81
N HIS A 14 -10.78 5.96 2.71
CA HIS A 14 -11.67 6.16 3.85
C HIS A 14 -11.62 4.95 4.79
N VAL A 15 -11.59 3.75 4.21
CA VAL A 15 -11.41 2.50 4.96
C VAL A 15 -10.03 2.46 5.62
N MET A 16 -8.96 2.83 4.90
CA MET A 16 -7.61 2.88 5.46
C MET A 16 -7.50 3.84 6.64
N ARG A 17 -8.11 5.03 6.54
CA ARG A 17 -8.15 6.02 7.62
C ARG A 17 -8.90 5.49 8.85
N SER A 18 -10.08 4.89 8.64
CA SER A 18 -10.86 4.29 9.73
C SER A 18 -10.11 3.14 10.40
N SER A 19 -9.42 2.32 9.62
CA SER A 19 -8.61 1.21 10.12
C SER A 19 -7.44 1.69 10.99
N LEU A 20 -6.70 2.70 10.54
CA LEU A 20 -5.62 3.29 11.32
C LEU A 20 -6.15 3.93 12.62
N GLN A 21 -7.26 4.66 12.56
CA GLN A 21 -7.87 5.27 13.73
C GLN A 21 -8.21 4.23 14.82
N LYS A 22 -8.86 3.12 14.43
CA LYS A 22 -9.15 2.00 15.34
C LYS A 22 -7.87 1.38 15.92
N LEU A 23 -6.83 1.23 15.11
CA LEU A 23 -5.55 0.70 15.59
C LEU A 23 -4.93 1.62 16.65
N LEU A 24 -4.93 2.93 16.41
CA LEU A 24 -4.40 3.91 17.37
C LEU A 24 -5.17 3.88 18.69
N GLU A 25 -6.50 3.81 18.64
CA GLU A 25 -7.34 3.67 19.84
C GLU A 25 -6.98 2.43 20.67
N VAL A 26 -6.69 1.30 20.00
CA VAL A 26 -6.27 0.06 20.67
C VAL A 26 -4.86 0.20 21.28
N CYS A 27 -3.94 0.87 20.59
CA CYS A 27 -2.58 1.10 21.07
C CYS A 27 -2.52 2.10 22.23
N GLU A 28 -3.45 3.06 22.29
CA GLU A 28 -3.55 4.08 23.35
C GLU A 28 -4.38 3.64 24.55
N ALA A 29 -5.03 2.47 24.48
CA ALA A 29 -5.80 1.92 25.58
C ALA A 29 -4.92 1.75 26.85
N LYS A 30 -5.45 2.14 28.01
CA LYS A 30 -4.74 2.01 29.28
C LYS A 30 -4.83 0.58 29.80
N SER A 31 -3.67 -0.08 29.94
CA SER A 31 -3.53 -1.42 30.53
C SER A 31 -4.46 -2.49 29.91
N PRO A 32 -4.50 -2.65 28.57
CA PRO A 32 -5.30 -3.69 27.95
C PRO A 32 -4.73 -5.08 28.30
N SER A 33 -5.61 -6.08 28.43
CA SER A 33 -5.13 -7.45 28.38
C SER A 33 -4.59 -7.77 26.98
N MET A 34 -3.70 -8.76 26.86
CA MET A 34 -3.23 -9.19 25.54
C MET A 34 -4.38 -9.66 24.65
N SER A 35 -5.40 -10.31 25.23
CA SER A 35 -6.58 -10.74 24.48
C SER A 35 -7.33 -9.55 23.89
N ASP A 36 -7.60 -8.52 24.71
CA ASP A 36 -8.32 -7.32 24.26
C ASP A 36 -7.53 -6.57 23.19
N PHE A 37 -6.20 -6.47 23.35
CA PHE A 37 -5.32 -5.87 22.36
C PHE A 37 -5.37 -6.62 21.02
N LEU A 38 -5.25 -7.95 21.03
CA LEU A 38 -5.26 -8.77 19.81
C LEU A 38 -6.64 -8.73 19.12
N THR A 39 -7.73 -8.78 19.88
CA THR A 39 -9.09 -8.63 19.34
C THR A 39 -9.28 -7.23 18.75
N GLY A 40 -8.81 -6.18 19.42
CA GLY A 40 -8.83 -4.81 18.89
C GLY A 40 -8.01 -4.66 17.60
N LEU A 41 -6.81 -5.22 17.58
CA LEU A 41 -5.92 -5.24 16.42
C LEU A 41 -6.58 -5.95 15.22
N GLU A 42 -7.19 -7.11 15.43
CA GLU A 42 -7.92 -7.83 14.39
C GLU A 42 -9.12 -7.00 13.88
N ASN A 43 -9.92 -6.44 14.81
CA ASN A 43 -11.09 -5.61 14.50
C ASN A 43 -10.74 -4.29 13.79
N SER A 44 -9.51 -3.79 13.96
CA SER A 44 -9.01 -2.64 13.20
C SER A 44 -8.90 -2.97 11.71
N GLY A 45 -8.64 -4.23 11.35
CA GLY A 45 -8.39 -4.68 9.98
C GLY A 45 -7.03 -4.25 9.41
N TRP A 46 -6.18 -3.54 10.17
CA TRP A 46 -4.96 -2.92 9.66
C TRP A 46 -4.02 -3.93 8.99
N LEU A 47 -3.75 -5.05 9.67
CA LEU A 47 -2.86 -6.09 9.14
C LEU A 47 -3.44 -6.77 7.90
N ARG A 48 -4.77 -6.87 7.78
CA ARG A 48 -5.43 -7.38 6.58
C ARG A 48 -5.20 -6.44 5.39
N HIS A 49 -5.23 -5.13 5.61
CA HIS A 49 -4.93 -4.14 4.57
C HIS A 49 -3.47 -4.18 4.14
N ILE A 50 -2.53 -4.25 5.08
CA ILE A 50 -1.10 -4.41 4.77
C ILE A 50 -0.86 -5.70 3.98
N LYS A 51 -1.48 -6.82 4.39
CA LYS A 51 -1.42 -8.08 3.65
C LYS A 51 -1.92 -7.93 2.21
N ALA A 52 -3.07 -7.31 1.99
CA ALA A 52 -3.64 -7.13 0.65
C ALA A 52 -2.71 -6.30 -0.27
N VAL A 53 -2.07 -5.26 0.26
CA VAL A 53 -1.11 -4.44 -0.48
C VAL A 53 0.15 -5.24 -0.83
N MET A 54 0.68 -6.05 0.11
CA MET A 54 1.83 -6.93 -0.15
C MET A 54 1.50 -8.03 -1.18
N ASP A 55 0.35 -8.68 -1.05
CA ASP A 55 -0.09 -9.73 -1.99
C ASP A 55 -0.16 -9.19 -3.42
N ALA A 56 -0.62 -7.94 -3.59
CA ALA A 56 -0.65 -7.26 -4.88
C ALA A 56 0.74 -7.01 -5.46
N GLY A 57 1.68 -6.53 -4.65
CA GLY A 57 3.08 -6.34 -5.05
C GLY A 57 3.73 -7.66 -5.46
N VAL A 58 3.49 -8.74 -4.70
CA VAL A 58 3.98 -10.08 -5.03
C VAL A 58 3.36 -10.61 -6.32
N PHE A 59 2.06 -10.42 -6.52
CA PHE A 59 1.37 -10.79 -7.76
C PHE A 59 2.01 -10.09 -8.97
N LEU A 60 2.19 -8.77 -8.88
CA LEU A 60 2.79 -7.97 -9.95
C LEU A 60 4.23 -8.43 -10.24
N ALA A 61 5.05 -8.62 -9.21
CA ALA A 61 6.42 -9.10 -9.36
C ALA A 61 6.50 -10.50 -10.00
N LYS A 62 5.59 -11.42 -9.65
CA LYS A 62 5.52 -12.75 -10.26
C LYS A 62 5.11 -12.68 -11.72
N ALA A 63 4.11 -11.87 -12.07
CA ALA A 63 3.67 -11.71 -13.46
C ALA A 63 4.81 -11.18 -14.35
N VAL A 64 5.57 -10.19 -13.87
CA VAL A 64 6.72 -9.65 -14.61
C VAL A 64 7.86 -10.65 -14.71
N ARG A 65 8.34 -11.18 -13.57
CA ARG A 65 9.56 -12.00 -13.54
C ARG A 65 9.36 -13.42 -14.04
N ASN A 66 8.25 -14.06 -13.66
CA ASN A 66 8.05 -15.48 -13.89
C ASN A 66 7.26 -15.74 -15.19
N GLU A 67 6.32 -14.87 -15.55
CA GLU A 67 5.51 -15.02 -16.77
C GLU A 67 6.03 -14.18 -17.94
N GLY A 68 6.99 -13.27 -17.71
CA GLY A 68 7.49 -12.35 -18.75
C GLY A 68 6.41 -11.39 -19.26
N ALA A 69 5.35 -11.17 -18.49
CA ALA A 69 4.20 -10.38 -18.91
C ALA A 69 4.39 -8.89 -18.56
N SER A 70 4.02 -8.02 -19.50
CA SER A 70 3.79 -6.60 -19.17
C SER A 70 2.47 -6.45 -18.43
N VAL A 71 2.46 -5.64 -17.37
CA VAL A 71 1.29 -5.45 -16.52
C VAL A 71 0.95 -3.96 -16.43
N VAL A 72 -0.32 -3.64 -16.64
CA VAL A 72 -0.87 -2.30 -16.42
C VAL A 72 -1.57 -2.29 -15.06
N VAL A 73 -1.14 -1.39 -14.18
CA VAL A 73 -1.77 -1.19 -12.87
C VAL A 73 -2.55 0.12 -12.89
N HIS A 74 -3.83 0.03 -12.54
CA HIS A 74 -4.64 1.21 -12.28
C HIS A 74 -5.51 0.99 -11.05
N CYS A 75 -5.94 2.09 -10.44
CA CYS A 75 -7.02 2.07 -9.46
C CYS A 75 -8.11 3.04 -9.95
N SER A 76 -8.81 3.72 -9.03
CA SER A 76 -9.80 4.75 -9.40
C SER A 76 -9.10 5.97 -10.02
N ASP A 77 -8.22 6.63 -9.26
CA ASP A 77 -7.52 7.86 -9.71
C ASP A 77 -6.04 7.65 -10.06
N GLY A 78 -5.48 6.47 -9.77
CA GLY A 78 -4.10 6.13 -10.14
C GLY A 78 -2.98 6.65 -9.22
N TRP A 79 -3.28 7.39 -8.15
CA TRP A 79 -2.24 8.03 -7.30
C TRP A 79 -2.11 7.47 -5.87
N ASP A 80 -2.97 6.55 -5.42
CA ASP A 80 -2.91 5.97 -4.06
C ASP A 80 -2.44 4.51 -4.11
N ARG A 81 -3.36 3.59 -4.42
CA ARG A 81 -3.11 2.14 -4.46
C ARG A 81 -2.14 1.76 -5.59
N THR A 82 -2.18 2.47 -6.71
CA THR A 82 -1.22 2.26 -7.80
C THR A 82 0.21 2.53 -7.34
N ALA A 83 0.47 3.68 -6.70
CA ALA A 83 1.80 4.03 -6.20
C ALA A 83 2.34 2.98 -5.20
N GLN A 84 1.48 2.50 -4.29
CA GLN A 84 1.81 1.42 -3.36
C GLN A 84 2.25 0.14 -4.07
N VAL A 85 1.43 -0.37 -5.00
CA VAL A 85 1.66 -1.65 -5.65
C VAL A 85 2.85 -1.59 -6.62
N CYS A 86 2.98 -0.51 -7.39
CA CYS A 86 4.12 -0.29 -8.30
C CYS A 86 5.43 -0.18 -7.51
N SER A 87 5.46 0.59 -6.43
CA SER A 87 6.65 0.74 -5.59
C SER A 87 7.09 -0.58 -4.96
N LEU A 88 6.15 -1.38 -4.47
CA LEU A 88 6.46 -2.70 -3.90
C LEU A 88 7.01 -3.66 -4.95
N ALA A 89 6.44 -3.70 -6.15
CA ALA A 89 6.98 -4.53 -7.21
C ALA A 89 8.39 -4.08 -7.63
N CYS A 90 8.65 -2.77 -7.71
CA CYS A 90 10.00 -2.25 -7.96
C CYS A 90 10.99 -2.73 -6.89
N LEU A 91 10.64 -2.64 -5.61
CA LEU A 91 11.49 -3.14 -4.50
C LEU A 91 11.76 -4.64 -4.58
N LEU A 92 10.77 -5.43 -4.99
CA LEU A 92 10.88 -6.89 -5.11
C LEU A 92 11.69 -7.33 -6.33
N LEU A 93 11.66 -6.56 -7.42
CA LEU A 93 12.26 -6.93 -8.69
C LEU A 93 13.69 -6.41 -8.86
N ASP A 94 13.98 -5.21 -8.37
CA ASP A 94 15.25 -4.52 -8.64
C ASP A 94 16.03 -4.22 -7.34
N PRO A 95 17.23 -4.81 -7.16
CA PRO A 95 18.11 -4.52 -6.03
C PRO A 95 18.47 -3.03 -5.89
N PHE A 96 18.49 -2.25 -6.97
CA PHE A 96 18.82 -0.83 -6.92
C PHE A 96 17.91 -0.08 -5.95
N TYR A 97 16.59 -0.30 -6.01
CA TYR A 97 15.62 0.38 -5.15
C TYR A 97 15.72 -0.02 -3.66
N ARG A 98 16.53 -1.02 -3.32
CA ARG A 98 16.84 -1.43 -1.93
C ARG A 98 18.12 -0.78 -1.38
N THR A 99 18.76 0.09 -2.15
CA THR A 99 19.82 1.00 -1.66
C THR A 99 19.19 2.29 -1.14
N LEU A 100 19.89 3.05 -0.29
CA LEU A 100 19.41 4.37 0.16
C LEU A 100 19.09 5.29 -1.02
N LYS A 101 20.02 5.42 -1.97
CA LYS A 101 19.85 6.25 -3.17
C LYS A 101 18.67 5.75 -4.01
N GLY A 102 18.59 4.45 -4.25
CA GLY A 102 17.50 3.89 -5.05
C GLY A 102 16.15 4.05 -4.38
N PHE A 103 16.06 3.92 -3.06
CA PHE A 103 14.81 4.13 -2.35
C PHE A 103 14.34 5.60 -2.42
N MET A 104 15.26 6.56 -2.31
CA MET A 104 14.95 7.98 -2.55
C MET A 104 14.44 8.20 -3.98
N VAL A 105 15.11 7.63 -4.98
CA VAL A 105 14.67 7.71 -6.39
C VAL A 105 13.29 7.07 -6.58
N LEU A 106 13.00 5.96 -5.89
CA LEU A 106 11.69 5.31 -5.96
C LEU A 106 10.58 6.23 -5.44
N ILE A 107 10.80 6.88 -4.30
CA ILE A 107 9.84 7.84 -3.71
C ILE A 107 9.62 9.02 -4.66
N GLU A 108 10.72 9.64 -5.14
CA GLU A 108 10.64 10.74 -6.10
C GLU A 108 9.87 10.35 -7.36
N LYS A 109 10.14 9.15 -7.90
CA LYS A 109 9.54 8.68 -9.14
C LYS A 109 8.08 8.25 -8.96
N GLU A 110 7.78 7.30 -8.08
CA GLU A 110 6.46 6.65 -8.00
C GLU A 110 5.45 7.42 -7.15
N TRP A 111 5.91 8.35 -6.29
CA TRP A 111 5.02 9.09 -5.40
C TRP A 111 4.98 10.56 -5.73
N ILE A 112 6.14 11.24 -5.80
CA ILE A 112 6.19 12.69 -5.98
C ILE A 112 5.86 13.06 -7.44
N ALA A 113 6.64 12.55 -8.40
CA ALA A 113 6.45 12.86 -9.82
C ALA A 113 5.13 12.33 -10.38
N MET A 114 4.65 11.19 -9.87
CA MET A 114 3.35 10.60 -10.25
C MET A 114 2.16 11.19 -9.49
N GLY A 115 2.36 12.26 -8.71
CA GLY A 115 1.28 13.10 -8.21
C GLY A 115 0.50 12.52 -7.04
N HIS A 116 1.12 11.69 -6.18
CA HIS A 116 0.52 11.34 -4.90
C HIS A 116 0.23 12.62 -4.11
N LYS A 117 -1.02 12.77 -3.66
CA LYS A 117 -1.51 14.01 -3.05
C LYS A 117 -1.07 14.16 -1.59
N PHE A 118 0.23 14.20 -1.33
CA PHE A 118 0.82 14.29 0.02
C PHE A 118 0.17 15.38 0.87
N SER A 119 0.02 16.61 0.35
CA SER A 119 -0.60 17.72 1.11
C SER A 119 -2.00 17.38 1.62
N HIS A 120 -2.84 16.73 0.79
CA HIS A 120 -4.21 16.35 1.16
C HIS A 120 -4.24 15.10 2.06
N ARG A 121 -3.33 14.15 1.84
CA ARG A 121 -3.29 12.89 2.59
C ARG A 121 -2.68 13.08 3.99
N CYS A 122 -1.76 14.01 4.14
CA CYS A 122 -1.02 14.29 5.37
C CYS A 122 -1.47 15.56 6.09
N GLY A 123 -2.46 16.30 5.56
CA GLY A 123 -3.01 17.49 6.21
C GLY A 123 -2.00 18.62 6.39
N HIS A 124 -1.15 18.86 5.40
CA HIS A 124 -0.15 19.95 5.47
C HIS A 124 -0.77 21.35 5.44
N LEU A 125 -1.98 21.45 4.89
CA LEU A 125 -2.79 22.67 4.82
C LEU A 125 -4.19 22.30 5.31
N GLU A 126 -4.87 23.23 5.98
CA GLU A 126 -6.31 23.12 6.20
C GLU A 126 -7.01 23.22 4.84
N GLY A 127 -7.77 22.20 4.48
CA GLY A 127 -8.52 22.09 3.23
C GLY A 127 -9.92 21.56 3.47
#